data_AF-A0A969JLA3-F1
#
_entry.id   AF-A0A969JLA3-F1
#
_cell.length_a   1.000
_cell.length_b   1.000
_cell.length_c   1.000
_cell.angle_alpha   90.00
_cell.angle_beta   90.00
_cell.angle_gamma   90.00
#
_symmetry.space_group_name_H-M   'P 1'
#
loop_
_entity.id
_entity.type
_entity.pdbx_description
1 polymer ?
#
loop_
_entity_poly.entity_id
_entity_poly.type
_entity_poly.pdbx_seq_one_letter_code
_entity_poly.pdbx_strand_id
1 'polypeptide(L)'
;MNEIVFFLNKAVISGAIIGSVYALGAIGVTLVFGILRFAHFAHGELMTLGAFFALILAGLAAWAGFQSPVPLVLVMLLPAMALTAAAAIGLDRAFYQPLRNRNSPPIIIVIASVGVTLMLQGLIRLFAGVGTRDMYFDPNGQQVFTRVAQFLYISALAPLLVTTTSKRTVSPIVAIPSAGATRVFMIATEVPPAGTVAESLDVSLGSVGST
;
A
#
# COMPACT_ATOMS: atom_id res chain seq x y z
N MET A 1 -33.67 6.66 -17.97
CA MET A 1 -33.46 6.57 -16.50
C MET A 1 -32.02 6.15 -16.14
N ASN A 2 -31.31 5.40 -16.99
CA ASN A 2 -29.94 4.93 -16.71
C ASN A 2 -28.86 6.04 -16.73
N GLU A 3 -29.03 7.09 -17.56
CA GLU A 3 -28.07 8.19 -17.66
C GLU A 3 -27.92 8.99 -16.36
N ILE A 4 -29.03 9.27 -15.68
CA ILE A 4 -29.02 9.98 -14.38
C ILE A 4 -28.36 9.11 -13.31
N VAL A 5 -28.68 7.82 -13.27
CA VAL A 5 -28.07 6.86 -12.33
C VAL A 5 -26.57 6.71 -12.60
N PHE A 6 -26.15 6.68 -13.86
CA PHE A 6 -24.75 6.65 -14.27
C PHE A 6 -24.01 7.92 -13.85
N PHE A 7 -24.57 9.10 -14.12
CA PHE A 7 -24.00 10.38 -13.72
C PHE A 7 -23.84 10.48 -12.20
N LEU A 8 -24.88 10.11 -11.45
CA LEU A 8 -24.84 10.15 -9.98
C LEU A 8 -23.75 9.20 -9.45
N ASN A 9 -23.68 7.98 -9.97
CA ASN A 9 -22.72 6.98 -9.51
C ASN A 9 -21.27 7.30 -9.91
N LYS A 10 -21.04 7.72 -11.16
CA LYS A 10 -19.68 7.95 -11.67
C LYS A 10 -19.13 9.33 -11.36
N ALA A 11 -19.94 10.38 -11.50
CA ALA A 11 -19.45 11.75 -11.32
C ALA A 11 -19.63 12.22 -9.87
N VAL A 12 -20.86 12.12 -9.34
CA VAL A 12 -21.17 12.69 -8.01
C VAL A 12 -20.51 11.90 -6.89
N ILE A 13 -20.66 10.57 -6.87
CA ILE A 13 -20.06 9.74 -5.81
C ILE A 13 -18.53 9.75 -5.91
N SER A 14 -17.96 9.53 -7.10
CA SER A 14 -16.49 9.56 -7.25
C SER A 14 -15.90 10.94 -6.93
N GLY A 15 -16.55 12.02 -7.37
CA GLY A 15 -16.16 13.38 -7.05
C GLY A 15 -16.22 13.68 -5.56
N ALA A 16 -17.27 13.22 -4.86
CA ALA A 16 -17.39 13.36 -3.42
C ALA A 16 -16.31 12.58 -2.65
N ILE A 17 -15.96 11.37 -3.11
CA ILE A 17 -14.88 10.57 -2.50
C ILE A 17 -13.54 11.30 -2.61
N ILE A 18 -13.15 11.71 -3.83
CA ILE A 18 -11.87 12.41 -4.06
C ILE A 18 -11.85 13.76 -3.34
N GLY A 19 -12.97 14.49 -3.37
CA GLY A 19 -13.13 15.74 -2.62
C GLY A 19 -12.97 15.56 -1.11
N SER A 20 -13.47 14.46 -0.54
CA SER A 20 -13.35 14.16 0.89
C SER A 20 -11.90 13.89 1.30
N VAL A 21 -11.12 13.21 0.44
CA VAL A 21 -9.69 12.98 0.68
C VAL A 21 -8.92 14.30 0.70
N TYR A 22 -9.17 15.20 -0.26
CA TYR A 22 -8.53 16.52 -0.28
C TYR A 22 -9.01 17.43 0.85
N ALA A 23 -10.29 17.40 1.21
CA ALA A 23 -10.85 18.18 2.31
C ALA A 23 -10.24 17.74 3.65
N LEU A 24 -10.14 16.43 3.91
CA LEU A 24 -9.47 15.91 5.09
C LEU A 24 -7.99 16.32 5.11
N GLY A 25 -7.35 16.29 3.94
CA GLY A 25 -6.00 16.83 3.71
C GLY A 25 -5.83 18.26 4.18
N ALA A 26 -6.71 19.15 3.68
CA ALA A 26 -6.70 20.57 4.02
C ALA A 26 -6.98 20.82 5.50
N ILE A 27 -7.97 20.12 6.09
CA ILE A 27 -8.32 20.24 7.52
C ILE A 27 -7.09 19.90 8.38
N GLY A 28 -6.37 18.83 8.06
CA GLY A 28 -5.15 18.44 8.77
C GLY A 28 -4.10 19.55 8.75
N VAL A 29 -3.83 20.12 7.58
CA VAL A 29 -2.87 21.24 7.43
C VAL A 29 -3.33 22.46 8.23
N THR A 30 -4.61 22.85 8.14
CA THR A 30 -5.14 24.01 8.88
C THR A 30 -5.06 23.85 10.39
N LEU A 31 -5.29 22.64 10.93
CA LEU A 31 -5.19 22.36 12.36
C LEU A 31 -3.75 22.49 12.84
N VAL A 32 -2.79 21.94 12.09
CA VAL A 32 -1.36 22.03 12.38
C VAL A 32 -0.90 23.49 12.39
N PHE A 33 -1.28 24.26 11.36
CA PHE A 33 -1.01 25.70 11.32
C PHE A 33 -1.67 26.47 12.47
N GLY A 34 -2.88 26.11 12.87
CA GLY A 34 -3.60 26.73 13.97
C GLY A 34 -2.88 26.59 15.31
N ILE A 35 -2.24 25.45 15.56
CA ILE A 35 -1.52 25.17 16.81
C ILE A 35 -0.09 25.73 16.77
N LEU A 36 0.65 25.47 15.69
CA LEU A 36 2.08 25.70 15.61
C LEU A 36 2.46 27.06 15.00
N ARG A 37 1.53 27.71 14.27
CA ARG A 37 1.72 29.00 13.58
C ARG A 37 2.93 29.06 12.62
N PHE A 38 3.42 27.92 12.13
CA PHE A 38 4.47 27.83 11.11
C PHE A 38 4.13 26.77 10.05
N ALA A 39 4.79 26.85 8.89
CA ALA A 39 4.58 25.94 7.77
C ALA A 39 5.21 24.56 8.00
N HIS A 40 4.35 23.56 8.15
CA HIS A 40 4.74 22.17 8.31
C HIS A 40 4.61 21.42 6.98
N PHE A 41 5.68 21.39 6.19
CA PHE A 41 5.71 20.73 4.87
C PHE A 41 5.60 19.21 4.95
N ALA A 42 6.09 18.61 6.03
CA ALA A 42 6.09 17.15 6.20
C ALA A 42 4.69 16.55 6.43
N HIS A 43 3.61 17.34 6.45
CA HIS A 43 2.26 16.83 6.65
C HIS A 43 1.82 15.90 5.49
N GLY A 44 2.11 16.27 4.24
CA GLY A 44 1.81 15.44 3.07
C GLY A 44 2.61 14.14 3.05
N GLU A 45 3.85 14.16 3.55
CA GLU A 45 4.67 12.95 3.67
C GLU A 45 4.16 12.05 4.80
N LEU A 46 3.66 12.60 5.91
CA LEU A 46 3.01 11.82 6.97
C LEU A 46 1.72 11.14 6.48
N MET A 47 0.93 11.80 5.63
CA MET A 47 -0.23 11.17 4.98
C MET A 47 0.17 9.99 4.11
N THR A 48 1.22 10.16 3.30
CA THR A 48 1.77 9.10 2.46
C THR A 48 2.27 7.93 3.31
N LEU A 49 2.98 8.23 4.40
CA LEU A 49 3.52 7.24 5.32
C LEU A 49 2.40 6.43 6.01
N GLY A 50 1.32 7.08 6.43
CA GLY A 50 0.15 6.40 6.99
C GLY A 50 -0.56 5.48 5.99
N ALA A 51 -0.72 5.93 4.74
CA ALA A 51 -1.25 5.09 3.67
C ALA A 51 -0.35 3.86 3.42
N PHE A 52 0.97 4.04 3.49
CA PHE A 52 1.96 2.97 3.40
C PHE A 52 1.85 1.96 4.54
N PHE A 53 1.70 2.41 5.78
CA PHE A 53 1.51 1.52 6.92
C PHE A 53 0.22 0.71 6.80
N ALA A 54 -0.89 1.34 6.38
CA ALA A 54 -2.14 0.63 6.15
C ALA A 54 -2.00 -0.47 5.09
N LEU A 55 -1.28 -0.17 4.00
CA LEU A 55 -0.99 -1.11 2.94
C LEU A 55 -0.12 -2.28 3.44
N ILE A 56 0.98 -1.97 4.14
CA ILE A 56 1.91 -2.99 4.64
C ILE A 56 1.21 -3.92 5.63
N LEU A 57 0.44 -3.36 6.58
CA LEU A 57 -0.33 -4.14 7.56
C LEU A 57 -1.41 -4.99 6.89
N ALA A 58 -2.14 -4.45 5.92
CA ALA A 58 -3.12 -5.20 5.16
C ALA A 58 -2.47 -6.36 4.40
N GLY A 59 -1.27 -6.16 3.84
CA GLY A 59 -0.52 -7.22 3.18
C GLY A 59 -0.02 -8.30 4.13
N LEU A 60 0.48 -7.90 5.29
CA LEU A 60 0.98 -8.83 6.30
C LEU A 60 -0.16 -9.68 6.87
N ALA A 61 -1.31 -9.07 7.14
CA ALA A 61 -2.51 -9.77 7.59
C ALA A 61 -3.02 -10.75 6.52
N ALA A 62 -2.99 -10.36 5.25
CA ALA A 62 -3.34 -11.26 4.15
C ALA A 62 -2.38 -12.45 4.03
N TRP A 63 -1.08 -12.23 4.19
CA TRP A 63 -0.07 -13.29 4.20
C TRP A 63 -0.25 -14.25 5.39
N ALA A 64 -0.67 -13.71 6.54
CA ALA A 64 -1.01 -14.49 7.73
C ALA A 64 -2.34 -15.28 7.60
N GLY A 65 -3.00 -15.23 6.44
CA GLY A 65 -4.23 -15.98 6.18
C GLY A 65 -5.49 -15.39 6.80
N PHE A 66 -5.46 -14.14 7.27
CA PHE A 66 -6.67 -13.47 7.75
C PHE A 66 -7.62 -13.18 6.58
N GLN A 67 -8.71 -13.93 6.52
CA GLN A 67 -9.81 -13.66 5.61
C GLN A 67 -10.94 -12.97 6.36
N SER A 68 -11.28 -11.76 5.95
CA SER A 68 -12.42 -11.00 6.45
C SER A 68 -13.41 -10.78 5.30
N PRO A 69 -14.74 -10.82 5.55
CA PRO A 69 -15.73 -10.39 4.57
C PRO A 69 -15.61 -8.92 4.19
N VAL A 70 -14.94 -8.13 5.03
CA VAL A 70 -14.72 -6.69 4.85
C VAL A 70 -13.32 -6.46 4.29
N PRO A 71 -13.10 -5.45 3.40
CA PRO A 71 -11.77 -5.13 2.91
C PRO A 71 -10.75 -5.01 4.06
N LEU A 72 -9.69 -5.82 4.01
CA LEU A 72 -8.72 -5.95 5.10
C LEU A 72 -8.03 -4.61 5.44
N VAL A 73 -7.93 -3.72 4.45
CA VAL A 73 -7.45 -2.33 4.61
C VAL A 73 -8.29 -1.55 5.63
N LEU A 74 -9.60 -1.78 5.69
CA LEU A 74 -10.49 -1.09 6.63
C LEU A 74 -10.26 -1.58 8.06
N VAL A 75 -10.05 -2.89 8.25
CA VAL A 75 -9.78 -3.49 9.56
C VAL A 75 -8.41 -3.04 10.08
N MET A 76 -7.41 -2.98 9.19
CA MET A 76 -6.04 -2.58 9.51
C MET A 76 -5.85 -1.05 9.58
N LEU A 77 -6.88 -0.26 9.30
CA LEU A 77 -6.81 1.20 9.36
C LEU A 77 -6.50 1.68 10.78
N LEU A 78 -7.14 1.11 11.80
CA LEU A 78 -6.96 1.50 13.20
C LEU A 78 -5.51 1.30 13.69
N PRO A 79 -4.89 0.11 13.54
CA PRO A 79 -3.49 -0.08 13.90
C PRO A 79 -2.54 0.75 13.02
N ALA A 80 -2.88 0.97 11.74
CA ALA A 80 -2.10 1.86 10.88
C ALA A 80 -2.11 3.30 11.39
N MET A 81 -3.27 3.85 11.75
CA MET A 81 -3.40 5.18 12.34
C MET A 81 -2.56 5.32 13.62
N ALA A 82 -2.58 4.30 14.48
CA ALA A 82 -1.77 4.27 15.70
C ALA A 82 -0.26 4.31 15.40
N LEU A 83 0.22 3.52 14.43
CA LEU A 83 1.62 3.56 13.97
C LEU A 83 1.99 4.91 13.36
N THR A 84 1.08 5.50 12.58
CA THR A 84 1.32 6.81 11.96
C THR A 84 1.43 7.90 13.03
N ALA A 85 0.58 7.85 14.06
CA ALA A 85 0.65 8.76 15.20
C ALA A 85 1.96 8.59 15.98
N ALA A 86 2.39 7.35 16.21
CA ALA A 86 3.67 7.06 16.86
C ALA A 86 4.86 7.60 16.04
N ALA A 87 4.84 7.42 14.72
CA ALA A 87 5.86 7.96 13.82
C ALA A 87 5.88 9.50 13.83
N ALA A 88 4.72 10.14 13.83
CA ALA A 88 4.60 11.60 13.93
C ALA A 88 5.17 12.14 15.25
N ILE A 89 4.87 11.49 16.39
CA ILE A 89 5.43 11.85 17.69
C ILE A 89 6.95 11.64 17.71
N GLY A 90 7.44 10.54 17.12
CA GLY A 90 8.87 10.27 16.98
C GLY A 90 9.58 11.38 16.19
N LEU A 91 8.97 11.84 15.11
CA LEU A 91 9.49 12.91 14.26
C LEU A 91 9.49 14.26 15.00
N ASP A 92 8.42 14.57 15.72
CA ASP A 92 8.31 15.79 16.54
C ASP A 92 9.41 15.83 17.61
N ARG A 93 9.61 14.73 18.34
CA ARG A 93 10.65 14.64 19.37
C ARG A 93 12.07 14.70 18.80
N ALA A 94 12.31 14.04 17.66
CA ALA A 94 13.66 13.96 17.08
C ALA A 94 14.11 15.28 16.45
N PHE A 95 13.22 15.97 15.73
CA PHE A 95 13.60 17.14 14.93
C PHE A 95 13.05 18.46 15.48
N TYR A 96 11.79 18.50 15.86
CA TYR A 96 11.10 19.77 16.15
C TYR A 96 11.23 20.21 17.61
N GLN A 97 11.14 19.27 18.56
CA GLN A 97 11.33 19.53 19.99
C GLN A 97 12.70 20.16 20.34
N PRO A 98 13.85 19.67 19.84
CA PRO A 98 15.15 20.29 20.15
C PRO A 98 15.29 21.69 19.55
N LEU A 99 14.69 21.95 18.38
CA LEU A 99 14.70 23.29 17.75
C LEU A 99 13.83 24.27 18.53
N ARG A 100 12.69 23.82 19.05
CA ARG A 100 11.82 24.63 19.90
C ARG A 100 12.48 24.97 21.23
N ASN A 101 13.15 24.01 21.87
CA ASN A 101 13.86 24.24 23.14
C ASN A 101 15.02 25.24 23.01
N ARG A 102 15.57 25.41 21.80
CA ARG A 102 16.62 26.40 21.51
C ARG A 102 16.07 27.79 21.17
N ASN A 103 14.77 28.03 21.30
CA ASN A 103 14.10 29.29 20.94
C ASN A 103 14.46 29.78 19.52
N SER A 104 14.55 28.85 18.57
CA SER A 104 14.95 29.19 17.20
C SER A 104 13.88 30.04 16.51
N PRO A 105 14.26 31.04 15.68
CA PRO A 105 13.33 31.79 14.86
C PRO A 105 12.41 30.90 14.03
N PRO A 106 11.12 31.28 13.81
CA PRO A 106 10.16 30.48 13.06
C PRO A 106 10.63 30.03 11.68
N ILE A 107 11.45 30.87 11.00
CA ILE A 107 12.00 30.56 9.69
C ILE A 107 12.94 29.34 9.69
N ILE A 108 13.67 29.11 10.79
CA ILE A 108 14.57 27.95 10.94
C ILE A 108 13.75 26.66 11.04
N ILE A 109 12.60 26.71 11.74
CA ILE A 109 11.69 25.58 11.90
C ILE A 109 11.08 25.18 10.55
N VAL A 110 10.75 26.17 9.71
CA VAL A 110 10.24 25.92 8.35
C VAL A 110 11.30 25.23 7.48
N ILE A 111 12.55 25.71 7.50
CA ILE A 111 13.66 25.07 6.76
C ILE A 111 13.90 23.65 7.26
N ALA A 112 13.85 23.42 8.58
CA ALA A 112 13.95 22.09 9.15
C ALA A 112 12.81 21.18 8.66
N SER A 113 11.58 21.70 8.54
CA SER A 113 10.44 20.95 8.01
C SER A 113 10.64 20.51 6.56
N VAL A 114 11.25 21.36 5.72
CA VAL A 114 11.64 20.98 4.35
C VAL A 114 12.67 19.86 4.38
N GLY A 115 13.70 19.96 5.23
CA GLY A 115 14.70 18.90 5.39
C GLY A 115 14.09 17.56 5.83
N VAL A 116 13.15 17.60 6.77
CA VAL A 116 12.40 16.43 7.24
C VAL A 116 11.54 15.84 6.11
N THR A 117 10.91 16.67 5.29
CA THR A 117 10.12 16.23 4.12
C THR A 117 10.99 15.44 3.15
N LEU A 118 12.19 15.95 2.82
CA LEU A 118 13.13 15.25 1.94
C LEU A 118 13.64 13.94 2.54
N MET A 119 13.91 13.92 3.85
CA MET A 119 14.31 12.71 4.57
C MET A 119 13.19 11.66 4.54
N LEU A 120 11.95 12.02 4.85
CA LEU A 120 10.80 11.12 4.82
C LEU A 120 10.55 10.59 3.42
N GLN A 121 10.60 11.47 2.42
CA GLN A 121 10.43 11.09 1.03
C GLN A 121 11.52 10.11 0.58
N GLY A 122 12.77 10.35 0.97
CA GLY A 122 13.88 9.43 0.72
C GLY A 122 13.68 8.07 1.40
N LEU A 123 13.23 8.08 2.66
CA LEU A 123 12.94 6.86 3.42
C LEU A 123 11.81 6.05 2.76
N ILE A 124 10.69 6.71 2.44
CA ILE A 124 9.56 6.09 1.75
C ILE A 124 10.03 5.49 0.42
N ARG A 125 10.76 6.24 -0.41
CA ARG A 125 11.27 5.74 -1.69
C ARG A 125 12.24 4.56 -1.56
N LEU A 126 13.02 4.51 -0.49
CA LEU A 126 13.94 3.39 -0.24
C LEU A 126 13.18 2.09 0.03
N PHE A 127 12.08 2.15 0.79
CA PHE A 127 11.24 0.98 1.09
C PHE A 127 10.23 0.69 -0.04
N ALA A 128 9.56 1.70 -0.57
CA ALA A 128 8.55 1.60 -1.62
C ALA A 128 9.11 1.23 -2.99
N GLY A 129 10.34 1.64 -3.28
CA GLY A 129 10.85 1.78 -4.63
C GLY A 129 10.30 3.02 -5.35
N VAL A 130 10.82 3.27 -6.55
CA VAL A 130 10.49 4.46 -7.37
C VAL A 130 9.45 4.19 -8.47
N GLY A 131 8.90 2.98 -8.54
CA GLY A 131 7.98 2.56 -9.60
C GLY A 131 6.52 2.89 -9.29
N THR A 132 5.80 3.48 -10.25
CA THR A 132 4.35 3.66 -10.19
C THR A 132 3.65 2.30 -10.23
N ARG A 133 2.63 2.12 -9.38
CA ARG A 133 1.85 0.88 -9.31
C ARG A 133 0.38 1.20 -9.10
N ASP A 134 -0.44 0.79 -10.04
CA ASP A 134 -1.90 0.93 -9.94
C ASP A 134 -2.46 -0.26 -9.16
N MET A 135 -2.99 0.02 -7.97
CA MET A 135 -3.64 -0.98 -7.12
C MET A 135 -5.15 -0.93 -7.38
N TYR A 136 -5.62 -1.78 -8.28
CA TYR A 136 -7.04 -1.90 -8.60
C TYR A 136 -7.76 -2.79 -7.57
N PHE A 137 -8.84 -2.28 -6.97
CA PHE A 137 -9.70 -3.03 -6.05
C PHE A 137 -10.72 -3.85 -6.84
N ASP A 138 -10.45 -5.13 -7.05
CA ASP A 138 -11.36 -6.07 -7.69
C ASP A 138 -12.48 -6.50 -6.72
N PRO A 139 -13.77 -6.63 -7.14
CA PRO A 139 -14.87 -7.03 -6.25
C PRO A 139 -14.69 -8.38 -5.55
N ASN A 140 -13.86 -9.27 -6.09
CA ASN A 140 -13.55 -10.57 -5.49
C ASN A 140 -12.42 -10.50 -4.45
N GLY A 141 -11.75 -9.36 -4.26
CA GLY A 141 -10.66 -9.16 -3.28
C GLY A 141 -9.37 -9.93 -3.56
N GLN A 142 -9.42 -11.03 -4.30
CA GLN A 142 -8.30 -11.95 -4.55
C GLN A 142 -7.12 -11.26 -5.27
N GLN A 143 -7.39 -10.40 -6.25
CA GLN A 143 -6.32 -9.70 -6.99
C GLN A 143 -5.60 -8.65 -6.14
N VAL A 144 -6.30 -8.00 -5.20
CA VAL A 144 -5.69 -7.03 -4.27
C VAL A 144 -4.70 -7.74 -3.37
N PHE A 145 -5.08 -8.91 -2.83
CA PHE A 145 -4.20 -9.68 -1.95
C PHE A 145 -2.92 -10.14 -2.66
N THR A 146 -3.03 -10.66 -3.89
CA THR A 146 -1.84 -11.06 -4.66
C THR A 146 -0.94 -9.88 -5.00
N ARG A 147 -1.52 -8.71 -5.34
CA ARG A 147 -0.76 -7.48 -5.65
C ARG A 147 -0.11 -6.85 -4.42
N VAL A 148 -0.78 -6.88 -3.28
CA VAL A 148 -0.24 -6.38 -2.02
C VAL A 148 0.87 -7.30 -1.49
N ALA A 149 0.72 -8.63 -1.59
CA ALA A 149 1.79 -9.57 -1.27
C ALA A 149 3.00 -9.40 -2.21
N GLN A 150 2.76 -9.21 -3.51
CA GLN A 150 3.79 -8.85 -4.49
C GLN A 150 4.46 -7.51 -4.15
N PHE A 151 3.70 -6.53 -3.66
CA PHE A 151 4.22 -5.25 -3.21
C PHE A 151 5.18 -5.44 -2.02
N LEU A 152 4.75 -6.16 -0.98
CA LEU A 152 5.56 -6.45 0.20
C LEU A 152 6.87 -7.15 -0.16
N TYR A 153 6.80 -8.13 -1.08
CA TYR A 153 7.98 -8.86 -1.54
C TYR A 153 8.98 -7.95 -2.25
N ILE A 154 8.52 -7.08 -3.15
CA ILE A 154 9.42 -6.17 -3.89
C ILE A 154 9.94 -5.03 -3.00
N SER A 155 9.12 -4.50 -2.09
CA SER A 155 9.56 -3.48 -1.13
C SER A 155 10.58 -4.01 -0.12
N ALA A 156 10.46 -5.28 0.28
CA ALA A 156 11.43 -5.92 1.17
C ALA A 156 12.79 -6.16 0.49
N LEU A 157 12.79 -6.38 -0.83
CA LEU A 157 14.00 -6.61 -1.62
C LEU A 157 14.60 -5.33 -2.22
N ALA A 158 13.83 -4.24 -2.31
CA ALA A 158 14.28 -2.94 -2.84
C ALA A 158 15.56 -2.39 -2.18
N PRO A 159 15.71 -2.35 -0.84
CA PRO A 159 16.94 -1.85 -0.21
C PRO A 159 18.16 -2.78 -0.43
N LEU A 160 17.93 -4.08 -0.62
CA LEU A 160 18.97 -5.07 -0.91
C LEU A 160 19.51 -4.91 -2.34
N LEU A 161 18.62 -4.60 -3.29
CA LEU A 161 19.00 -4.29 -4.67
C LEU A 161 19.76 -2.96 -4.74
N VAL A 162 19.36 -1.95 -3.98
CA VAL A 162 20.04 -0.64 -3.97
C VAL A 162 21.47 -0.74 -3.44
N THR A 163 21.72 -1.56 -2.41
CA THR A 163 23.08 -1.77 -1.86
C THR A 163 23.99 -2.58 -2.79
N THR A 164 23.42 -3.50 -3.59
CA THR A 164 24.20 -4.38 -4.49
C THR A 164 24.37 -3.85 -5.91
N THR A 165 23.73 -2.72 -6.25
CA THR A 165 23.84 -2.09 -7.57
C THR A 165 25.03 -1.11 -7.63
N SER A 166 26.24 -1.61 -7.37
CA SER A 166 27.38 -1.13 -8.15
C SER A 166 27.09 -1.53 -9.59
N LYS A 167 26.79 -0.53 -10.40
CA LYS A 167 26.14 -0.61 -11.71
C LYS A 167 26.73 -1.73 -12.58
N ARG A 168 25.84 -2.55 -13.18
CA ARG A 168 25.97 -3.16 -14.53
C ARG A 168 26.27 -4.67 -14.70
N THR A 169 26.28 -5.54 -13.67
CA THR A 169 26.58 -6.98 -13.93
C THR A 169 25.58 -8.03 -13.40
N VAL A 170 24.79 -7.76 -12.36
CA VAL A 170 24.04 -8.85 -11.67
C VAL A 170 22.54 -8.90 -12.00
N SER A 171 22.05 -7.97 -12.84
CA SER A 171 20.63 -7.87 -13.24
C SER A 171 19.99 -9.16 -13.78
N PRO A 172 20.68 -10.10 -14.47
CA PRO A 172 19.99 -11.30 -14.97
C PRO A 172 19.88 -12.42 -13.91
N ILE A 173 20.74 -12.47 -12.89
CA ILE A 173 20.83 -13.64 -11.99
C ILE A 173 19.72 -13.62 -10.93
N VAL A 174 19.23 -12.45 -10.54
CA VAL A 174 18.18 -12.29 -9.50
C VAL A 174 16.78 -12.18 -10.12
N ALA A 175 16.66 -11.79 -11.38
CA ALA A 175 15.37 -11.71 -12.08
C ALA A 175 14.74 -13.10 -12.33
N ILE A 176 15.56 -14.10 -12.65
CA ILE A 176 15.12 -15.47 -12.97
C ILE A 176 14.43 -16.18 -11.79
N PRO A 177 14.96 -16.17 -10.55
CA PRO A 177 14.27 -16.80 -9.42
C PRO A 177 12.96 -16.10 -9.03
N SER A 178 12.86 -14.78 -9.23
CA SER A 178 11.65 -14.02 -8.89
C SER A 178 10.46 -14.31 -9.83
N ALA A 179 10.74 -14.56 -11.12
CA ALA A 179 9.73 -15.01 -12.08
C ALA A 179 9.28 -16.45 -11.81
N GLY A 180 10.21 -17.32 -11.37
CA GLY A 180 9.91 -18.70 -10.97
C GLY A 180 9.01 -18.77 -9.74
N ALA A 181 9.31 -18.00 -8.69
CA ALA A 181 8.48 -17.93 -7.49
C ALA A 181 7.06 -17.41 -7.79
N THR A 182 6.94 -16.46 -8.72
CA THR A 182 5.64 -15.94 -9.17
C THR A 182 4.82 -16.99 -9.92
N ARG A 183 5.45 -17.80 -10.80
CA ARG A 183 4.75 -18.89 -11.51
C ARG A 183 4.39 -20.06 -10.59
N VAL A 184 5.25 -20.44 -9.66
CA VAL A 184 4.99 -21.52 -8.70
C VAL A 184 3.85 -21.15 -7.74
N PHE A 185 3.79 -19.89 -7.31
CA PHE A 185 2.69 -19.39 -6.48
C PHE A 185 1.37 -19.28 -7.26
N MET A 186 1.42 -18.98 -8.56
CA MET A 186 0.24 -18.93 -9.43
C MET A 186 -0.32 -20.33 -9.72
N ILE A 187 0.54 -21.34 -9.89
CA ILE A 187 0.15 -22.74 -10.08
C ILE A 187 -0.44 -23.33 -8.78
N ALA A 188 0.08 -22.93 -7.61
CA ALA A 188 -0.42 -23.39 -6.32
C ALA A 188 -1.82 -22.84 -5.95
N THR A 189 -2.35 -21.88 -6.72
CA THR A 189 -3.66 -21.24 -6.47
C THR A 189 -4.70 -21.50 -7.57
N GLU A 190 -4.40 -22.32 -8.58
CA GLU A 190 -5.42 -22.77 -9.54
C GLU A 190 -6.40 -23.73 -8.85
N VAL A 191 -7.65 -23.28 -8.76
CA VAL A 191 -8.85 -24.12 -8.64
C VAL A 191 -8.70 -25.30 -9.61
N PRO A 192 -8.93 -26.55 -9.18
CA PRO A 192 -8.68 -27.72 -10.00
C PRO A 192 -9.37 -27.59 -11.36
N PRO A 193 -8.67 -27.92 -12.46
CA PRO A 193 -9.19 -27.73 -13.80
C PRO A 193 -10.51 -28.48 -13.97
N ALA A 194 -11.52 -27.80 -14.50
CA ALA A 194 -12.86 -28.31 -14.80
C ALA A 194 -12.89 -29.38 -15.92
N GLY A 195 -11.80 -30.11 -16.13
CA GLY A 195 -11.67 -31.21 -17.10
C GLY A 195 -11.57 -32.60 -16.47
N THR A 196 -11.21 -32.72 -15.19
CA THR A 196 -10.97 -34.05 -14.57
C THR A 196 -12.23 -34.69 -13.99
N VAL A 197 -13.31 -33.93 -13.76
CA VAL A 197 -14.58 -34.50 -13.23
C VAL A 197 -15.44 -35.13 -14.34
N ALA A 198 -15.28 -34.70 -15.60
CA ALA A 198 -15.98 -35.30 -16.74
C ALA A 198 -15.47 -36.71 -17.07
N GLU A 199 -14.15 -36.93 -16.96
CA GLU A 199 -13.54 -38.23 -17.25
C GLU A 199 -13.85 -39.29 -16.17
N SER A 200 -14.09 -38.86 -14.92
CA SER A 200 -14.53 -39.77 -13.84
C SER A 200 -16.03 -40.14 -13.90
N LEU A 201 -16.85 -39.41 -14.66
CA LEU A 201 -18.28 -39.71 -14.83
C LEU A 201 -18.54 -40.60 -16.06
N ASP A 202 -17.75 -40.49 -17.13
CA ASP A 202 -17.87 -41.38 -18.30
C ASP A 202 -17.37 -42.80 -18.02
N VAL A 203 -16.36 -42.98 -17.16
CA VAL A 203 -15.89 -44.31 -16.73
C VAL A 203 -16.93 -45.06 -15.88
N SER A 204 -17.78 -44.33 -15.14
CA SER A 204 -18.84 -44.96 -14.32
C SER A 204 -20.14 -45.25 -15.09
N LEU A 205 -20.39 -44.57 -16.21
CA LEU A 205 -21.58 -44.80 -17.05
C LEU A 205 -21.33 -45.78 -18.22
N GLY A 206 -20.07 -46.00 -18.63
CA GLY A 206 -19.69 -47.00 -19.63
C GLY A 206 -19.75 -48.46 -19.16
N SER A 207 -19.82 -48.71 -17.85
CA SER A 207 -19.82 -50.06 -17.26
C SER A 207 -21.21 -50.63 -16.97
N VAL A 208 -22.30 -49.90 -17.25
CA VAL A 208 -23.69 -50.36 -16.99
C VAL A 208 -24.43 -50.74 -18.29
N GLY A 209 -23.77 -50.66 -19.45
CA GLY A 209 -24.38 -50.88 -20.78
C GLY A 209 -24.08 -52.20 -21.48
N SER A 210 -23.36 -53.14 -20.87
CA SER A 210 -23.07 -54.44 -21.52
C SER A 210 -22.84 -55.57 -20.51
N THR A 211 -23.93 -56.04 -19.90
CA THR A 211 -24.24 -57.46 -19.65
C THR A 211 -25.69 -57.56 -19.21
#